data_AF-A0A7G9B822-F1
#
_entry.id   AF-A0A7G9B822-F1
#
_cell.length_a   1.000
_cell.length_b   1.000
_cell.length_c   1.000
_cell.angle_alpha   90.00
_cell.angle_beta   90.00
_cell.angle_gamma   90.00
#
_symmetry.space_group_name_H-M   'P 1'
#
loop_
_entity.id
_entity.type
_entity.pdbx_description
1 polymer ?
#
loop_
_entity_poly.entity_id
_entity_poly.type
_entity_poly.pdbx_seq_one_letter_code
_entity_poly.pdbx_strand_id
1 'polypeptide(L)' 'MNTRANALRNLYRCGKLGKDGLNRAVVDAVITASEYREITGEDYV' A
#
# COMPACT_ATOMS: atom_id res chain seq x y z
N MET A 1 -2.45 3.28 -10.90
CA MET A 1 -2.88 2.53 -9.71
C MET A 1 -4.04 1.61 -10.03
N ASN A 2 -3.95 0.35 -9.60
CA ASN A 2 -5.02 -0.64 -9.71
C ASN A 2 -6.14 -0.38 -8.67
N THR A 3 -7.35 -0.94 -8.87
CA THR A 3 -8.49 -0.79 -7.94
C THR A 3 -8.15 -1.22 -6.51
N ARG A 4 -7.31 -2.26 -6.35
CA ARG A 4 -6.83 -2.76 -5.06
C ARG A 4 -5.89 -1.77 -4.34
N ALA A 5 -4.97 -1.13 -5.08
CA ALA A 5 -4.08 -0.11 -4.53
C ALA A 5 -4.86 1.11 -4.02
N ASN A 6 -5.92 1.52 -4.73
CA ASN A 6 -6.81 2.58 -4.26
C ASN A 6 -7.56 2.20 -2.98
N ALA A 7 -8.01 0.96 -2.85
CA ALA A 7 -8.64 0.47 -1.62
C ALA A 7 -7.67 0.51 -0.42
N LEU A 8 -6.43 0.02 -0.62
CA LEU A 8 -5.39 0.04 0.41
C LEU A 8 -4.97 1.47 0.79
N ARG A 9 -4.90 2.38 -0.18
CA ARG A 9 -4.68 3.81 0.07
C ARG A 9 -5.74 4.40 0.98
N ASN A 10 -7.01 4.11 0.71
CA ASN A 10 -8.11 4.60 1.54
C ASN A 10 -8.07 4.00 2.94
N LEU A 11 -7.78 2.71 3.06
CA LEU A 11 -7.63 2.04 4.37
C LEU A 11 -6.46 2.62 5.18
N TYR A 12 -5.34 2.91 4.51
CA TYR A 12 -4.18 3.57 5.11
C TYR A 12 -4.52 4.99 5.58
N ARG A 13 -5.19 5.79 4.75
CA ARG A 13 -5.67 7.13 5.12
C ARG A 13 -6.67 7.13 6.27
N CYS A 14 -7.49 6.09 6.37
CA CYS A 14 -8.42 5.91 7.48
C CYS A 14 -7.75 5.37 8.76
N GLY A 15 -6.44 5.11 8.76
CA GLY A 15 -5.72 4.53 9.90
C GLY A 15 -6.11 3.08 10.21
N LYS A 16 -6.84 2.40 9.31
CA LYS A 16 -7.23 0.99 9.46
C LYS A 16 -6.16 0.02 8.97
N LEU A 17 -5.19 0.52 8.21
CA LEU A 17 -4.08 -0.23 7.66
C LEU A 17 -2.78 0.50 8.00
N GLY A 18 -1.83 -0.20 8.59
CA GLY A 18 -0.48 0.30 8.83
C GLY A 18 0.50 -0.06 7.71
N LYS A 19 1.74 0.40 7.83
CA LYS A 19 2.82 0.10 6.88
C LYS A 19 3.06 -1.40 6.75
N ASP A 20 2.96 -2.17 7.83
CA ASP A 20 3.08 -3.64 7.80
C ASP A 20 2.05 -4.31 6.88
N GLY A 21 0.82 -3.80 6.87
CA GLY A 21 -0.24 -4.32 6.00
C GLY A 21 0.02 -4.00 4.52
N LEU A 22 0.59 -2.83 4.24
CA LEU A 22 1.02 -2.45 2.89
C LEU A 22 2.25 -3.26 2.45
N ASN A 23 3.20 -3.53 3.34
CA ASN A 23 4.35 -4.38 3.06
C ASN A 23 3.92 -5.80 2.68
N ARG A 24 2.97 -6.38 3.42
CA ARG A 24 2.37 -7.67 3.06
C ARG A 24 1.66 -7.61 1.70
N ALA A 25 0.93 -6.53 1.42
CA ALA A 25 0.28 -6.35 0.13
C ALA A 25 1.29 -6.28 -1.05
N VAL A 26 2.51 -5.78 -0.82
CA VAL A 26 3.59 -5.85 -1.81
C VAL A 26 4.10 -7.29 -1.97
N VAL A 27 4.34 -8.01 -0.86
CA VAL A 27 4.79 -9.41 -0.86
C VAL A 27 3.77 -10.34 -1.54
N ASP A 28 2.48 -10.13 -1.29
CA ASP A 28 1.37 -10.87 -1.89
C ASP A 28 1.07 -10.44 -3.34
N ALA A 29 1.90 -9.55 -3.92
CA ALA A 29 1.75 -8.98 -5.26
C ALA A 29 0.38 -8.29 -5.50
N VAL A 30 -0.28 -7.83 -4.44
CA VAL A 30 -1.54 -7.07 -4.51
C VAL A 30 -1.28 -5.65 -5.01
N ILE A 31 -0.14 -5.08 -4.62
CA ILE A 31 0.36 -3.78 -5.06
C ILE A 31 1.84 -3.88 -5.40
N THR A 32 2.33 -2.94 -6.21
CA THR A 32 3.76 -2.82 -6.52
C THR A 32 4.50 -1.95 -5.51
N ALA A 33 5.83 -2.05 -5.47
CA ALA A 33 6.67 -1.14 -4.67
C ALA A 33 6.46 0.35 -5.05
N SER A 34 6.20 0.63 -6.34
CA SER A 34 5.83 1.97 -6.80
C SER A 34 4.52 2.44 -6.17
N GLU A 35 3.50 1.58 -6.14
CA GLU A 35 2.20 1.89 -5.53
C GLU A 35 2.31 1.99 -4.00
N TYR A 36 3.17 1.21 -3.35
CA TYR A 36 3.49 1.37 -1.93
C TYR A 36 3.99 2.78 -1.65
N ARG A 37 4.97 3.26 -2.43
CA ARG A 37 5.50 4.62 -2.32
C ARG A 37 4.46 5.69 -2.60
N GLU A 38 3.57 5.49 -3.56
CA GLU A 38 2.46 6.42 -3.80
C GLU A 38 1.47 6.50 -2.61
N ILE A 39 1.33 5.42 -1.84
CA ILE A 39 0.42 5.35 -0.68
C ILE A 39 1.08 5.91 0.59
N THR A 40 2.31 5.51 0.87
CA THR A 40 3.02 5.83 2.12
C THR A 40 3.89 7.09 2.01
N GLY A 41 4.33 7.44 0.80
CA GLY A 41 5.36 8.45 0.55
C GLY A 41 6.79 7.95 0.79
N GLU A 42 6.97 6.69 1.17
CA GLU A 42 8.26 6.08 1.49
C GLU A 42 8.66 5.06 0.43
N ASP A 43 9.96 4.93 0.17
CA ASP A 43 10.47 3.86 -0.67
C ASP A 43 10.31 2.50 0.04
N TYR A 44 9.94 1.47 -0.72
CA TYR A 44 9.82 0.11 -0.19
C TYR A 44 11.23 -0.49 -0.10
N VAL A 45 11.70 -0.77 1.12
CA VAL A 45 13.06 -1.27 1.43
C VAL A 45 13.02 -2.70 1.94
#